data_AF-A0A5C0ZTW4-F1
#
_entry.id   AF-A0A5C0ZTW4-F1
#
_cell.length_a   1.000
_cell.length_b   1.000
_cell.length_c   1.000
_cell.angle_alpha   90.00
_cell.angle_beta   90.00
_cell.angle_gamma   90.00
#
_symmetry.space_group_name_H-M   'P 1'
#
loop_
_entity.id
_entity.type
_entity.pdbx_description
1 polymer ?
#
loop_
_entity_poly.entity_id
_entity_poly.type
_entity_poly.pdbx_seq_one_letter_code
_entity_poly.pdbx_strand_id
1 'polypeptide(L)'
;MKRLFFTCIGLLVLCQAYGQQENLSNSVTPIQDGPPVDGYYVKSDIENRKVIPYSHIRSVDVMYSKRVWREIDLRDRLNASFASPKSRLMDILMEAIKAGELTAYDPTPSKDDPNGDSFKTTLDPSKLMSNLADSVFVPEFDAEGNQIGGSFQSGEFNTDSVLKFRIKEDWIFDKQRSVFEPRIIGIAPLVSVKAADVYLDPQPAFWVYFPEARHILVNKEVVNRNNDATGLSYDDVFTKRIFASYIVKQSNPEDLRIKDYKEGIDKLYESERIKQALMDYEHDLWSY
;
A
#
# COMPACT_ATOMS: atom_id res chain seq x y z
N MET A 1 -61.26 50.37 -16.96
CA MET A 1 -60.05 49.73 -17.51
C MET A 1 -58.83 50.55 -17.11
N LYS A 2 -58.00 50.10 -16.15
CA LYS A 2 -56.63 50.61 -15.83
C LYS A 2 -56.14 50.09 -14.47
N ARG A 3 -56.10 48.77 -14.23
CA ARG A 3 -55.36 48.16 -13.10
C ARG A 3 -55.06 46.69 -13.40
N LEU A 4 -54.08 46.40 -14.25
CA LEU A 4 -53.63 45.00 -14.48
C LEU A 4 -52.25 44.86 -15.17
N PHE A 5 -51.40 45.89 -15.15
CA PHE A 5 -50.12 45.86 -15.89
C PHE A 5 -48.84 45.91 -15.04
N PHE A 6 -48.92 45.73 -13.72
CA PHE A 6 -47.75 45.88 -12.84
C PHE A 6 -47.26 44.59 -12.14
N THR A 7 -47.83 43.43 -12.45
CA THR A 7 -47.49 42.16 -11.76
C THR A 7 -46.56 41.23 -12.54
N CYS A 8 -46.08 41.61 -13.73
CA CYS A 8 -45.14 40.78 -14.52
C CYS A 8 -43.66 41.24 -14.47
N ILE A 9 -43.34 42.35 -13.78
CA ILE A 9 -41.96 42.87 -13.71
C ILE A 9 -41.25 42.46 -12.41
N GLY A 10 -41.97 41.93 -11.42
CA GLY A 10 -41.44 41.60 -10.09
C GLY A 10 -40.85 40.19 -9.91
N LEU A 11 -40.84 39.33 -10.93
CA LEU A 11 -40.50 37.91 -10.77
C LEU A 11 -39.31 37.41 -11.61
N LEU A 12 -38.45 38.32 -12.07
CA LEU A 12 -37.35 38.01 -13.00
C LEU A 12 -35.94 38.22 -12.41
N VAL A 13 -35.77 38.27 -11.08
CA VAL A 13 -34.48 38.65 -10.45
C VAL A 13 -33.86 37.56 -9.54
N LEU A 14 -34.30 36.30 -9.56
CA LEU A 14 -33.71 35.25 -8.70
C LEU A 14 -33.22 33.99 -9.44
N CYS A 15 -32.77 34.12 -10.69
CA CYS A 15 -31.89 33.13 -11.29
C CYS A 15 -30.43 33.58 -11.10
N GLN A 16 -29.86 33.34 -9.91
CA GLN A 16 -28.41 33.31 -9.77
C GLN A 16 -27.91 32.02 -10.40
N ALA A 17 -27.65 32.08 -11.70
CA ALA A 17 -26.82 31.09 -12.37
C ALA A 17 -25.41 31.24 -11.80
N TYR A 18 -24.94 30.26 -11.02
CA TYR A 18 -23.53 30.07 -10.78
C TYR A 18 -22.88 29.59 -12.10
N GLY A 19 -22.68 30.53 -13.02
CA GLY A 19 -21.77 30.35 -14.15
C GLY A 19 -20.35 30.62 -13.66
N GLN A 20 -19.40 29.74 -13.99
CA GLN A 20 -17.98 30.05 -13.83
C GLN A 20 -17.69 31.35 -14.59
N GLN A 21 -17.13 32.33 -13.89
CA GLN A 21 -16.76 33.60 -14.48
C GLN A 21 -15.55 33.35 -15.39
N GLU A 22 -15.71 33.48 -16.71
CA GLU A 22 -14.57 33.50 -17.61
C GLU A 22 -13.71 34.73 -17.28
N ASN A 23 -12.48 34.50 -16.86
CA ASN A 23 -11.49 35.54 -16.58
C ASN A 23 -11.06 36.23 -17.89
N LEU A 24 -11.87 37.18 -18.37
CA LEU A 24 -11.56 38.07 -19.51
C LEU A 24 -10.86 39.36 -19.06
N SER A 25 -9.93 39.25 -18.11
CA SER A 25 -9.09 40.38 -17.69
C SER A 25 -7.83 40.44 -18.55
N ASN A 26 -7.75 41.41 -19.47
CA ASN A 26 -6.50 41.81 -20.14
C ASN A 26 -5.57 42.61 -19.21
N SER A 27 -5.49 42.25 -17.92
CA SER A 27 -4.58 42.90 -16.99
C SER A 27 -3.14 42.44 -17.26
N VAL A 28 -2.27 43.38 -17.61
CA VAL A 28 -0.83 43.16 -17.85
C VAL A 28 -0.06 42.89 -16.54
N THR A 29 -0.70 43.16 -15.40
CA THR A 29 -0.15 42.89 -14.07
C THR A 29 -0.58 41.50 -13.60
N PRO A 30 0.36 40.59 -13.26
CA PRO A 30 0.01 39.29 -12.69
C PRO A 30 -0.68 39.52 -11.33
N ILE A 31 -1.92 39.07 -11.21
CA ILE A 31 -2.63 38.99 -9.94
C ILE A 31 -1.99 37.83 -9.17
N GLN A 32 -1.25 38.10 -8.11
CA GLN A 32 -0.68 37.06 -7.25
C GLN A 32 -1.70 36.67 -6.17
N ASP A 33 -2.48 35.63 -6.45
CA ASP A 33 -3.25 34.92 -5.43
C ASP A 33 -2.49 33.62 -5.09
N GLY A 34 -1.69 33.67 -4.03
CA GLY A 34 -0.89 32.53 -3.57
C GLY A 34 0.37 32.21 -4.42
N PRO A 35 1.15 31.19 -3.99
CA PRO A 35 2.27 30.69 -4.78
C PRO A 35 1.77 30.14 -6.13
N PRO A 36 2.57 30.30 -7.21
CA PRO A 36 2.17 29.79 -8.53
C PRO A 36 1.97 28.27 -8.49
N VAL A 37 0.90 27.79 -9.10
CA VAL A 37 0.65 26.36 -9.29
C VAL A 37 1.65 25.82 -10.31
N ASP A 38 2.46 24.85 -9.91
CA ASP A 38 3.39 24.15 -10.81
C ASP A 38 2.63 23.11 -11.63
N GLY A 39 2.11 23.54 -12.78
CA GLY A 39 1.36 22.70 -13.71
C GLY A 39 0.34 23.47 -14.55
N TYR A 40 -0.06 22.90 -15.68
CA TYR A 40 -1.13 23.48 -16.50
C TYR A 40 -2.53 23.25 -15.90
N TYR A 41 -2.68 22.24 -15.03
CA TYR A 41 -3.91 21.92 -14.32
C TYR A 41 -3.59 21.28 -12.97
N VAL A 42 -4.50 21.43 -12.00
CA VAL A 42 -4.42 20.79 -10.66
C VAL A 42 -5.18 19.48 -10.69
N LYS A 43 -4.58 18.41 -10.17
CA LYS A 43 -5.25 17.12 -9.99
C LYS A 43 -5.96 17.05 -8.64
N SER A 44 -7.21 17.46 -8.58
CA SER A 44 -8.01 17.40 -7.34
C SER A 44 -8.64 16.02 -7.07
N ASP A 45 -8.66 15.12 -8.06
CA ASP A 45 -9.41 13.86 -8.00
C ASP A 45 -8.92 12.89 -6.92
N ILE A 46 -7.69 13.03 -6.43
CA ILE A 46 -7.05 12.07 -5.53
C ILE A 46 -7.03 12.55 -4.08
N GLU A 47 -6.87 13.85 -3.85
CA GLU A 47 -6.50 14.42 -2.54
C GLU A 47 -7.61 14.37 -1.47
N ASN A 48 -8.82 13.91 -1.79
CA ASN A 48 -9.94 13.83 -0.84
C ASN A 48 -10.84 12.61 -1.07
N ARG A 49 -10.29 11.50 -1.56
CA ARG A 49 -11.08 10.28 -1.77
C ARG A 49 -11.38 9.57 -0.47
N LYS A 50 -12.53 8.91 -0.46
CA LYS A 50 -12.94 8.02 0.63
C LYS A 50 -12.84 6.58 0.18
N VAL A 51 -12.38 5.73 1.09
CA VAL A 51 -12.26 4.29 0.86
C VAL A 51 -13.64 3.69 0.58
N ILE A 52 -13.72 2.86 -0.46
CA ILE A 52 -14.90 2.04 -0.70
C ILE A 52 -14.86 0.87 0.29
N PRO A 53 -15.83 0.78 1.23
CA PRO A 53 -15.84 -0.28 2.22
C PRO A 53 -16.07 -1.63 1.54
N TYR A 54 -15.47 -2.68 2.11
CA TYR A 54 -15.77 -4.03 1.67
C TYR A 54 -17.23 -4.37 1.99
N SER A 55 -17.80 -5.27 1.20
CA SER A 55 -19.10 -5.86 1.51
C SER A 55 -19.04 -6.59 2.86
N HIS A 56 -20.08 -6.42 3.66
CA HIS A 56 -20.23 -7.18 4.88
C HIS A 56 -20.52 -8.65 4.55
N ILE A 57 -19.69 -9.57 5.05
CA ILE A 57 -19.90 -11.01 4.92
C ILE A 57 -20.25 -11.55 6.31
N ARG A 58 -21.32 -12.33 6.39
CA ARG A 58 -21.70 -13.04 7.62
C ARG A 58 -20.98 -14.38 7.67
N SER A 59 -20.58 -14.82 8.86
CA SER A 59 -19.86 -16.09 9.02
C SER A 59 -20.63 -17.32 8.50
N VAL A 60 -21.97 -17.27 8.51
CA VAL A 60 -22.82 -18.36 8.00
C VAL A 60 -22.83 -18.46 6.46
N ASP A 61 -22.46 -17.38 5.77
CA ASP A 61 -22.48 -17.31 4.30
C ASP A 61 -21.09 -17.64 3.70
N VAL A 62 -20.06 -17.76 4.55
CA VAL A 62 -18.71 -18.19 4.15
C VAL A 62 -18.72 -19.69 3.91
N MET A 63 -18.75 -20.10 2.65
CA MET A 63 -18.72 -21.52 2.26
C MET A 63 -17.31 -22.06 2.09
N TYR A 64 -16.38 -21.20 1.71
CA TYR A 64 -14.97 -21.54 1.57
C TYR A 64 -14.11 -20.35 2.00
N SER A 65 -13.03 -20.65 2.72
CA SER A 65 -12.03 -19.67 3.11
C SER A 65 -10.64 -20.30 3.06
N LYS A 66 -9.70 -19.62 2.41
CA LYS A 66 -8.30 -20.02 2.33
C LYS A 66 -7.40 -18.82 2.51
N ARG A 67 -6.53 -18.88 3.52
CA ARG A 67 -5.50 -17.86 3.72
C ARG A 67 -4.27 -18.14 2.88
N VAL A 68 -3.73 -17.11 2.24
CA VAL A 68 -2.57 -17.15 1.36
C VAL A 68 -1.64 -15.98 1.70
N TRP A 69 -0.33 -16.22 1.67
CA TRP A 69 0.69 -15.17 1.74
C TRP A 69 1.37 -15.09 0.38
N ARG A 70 1.46 -13.88 -0.14
CA ARG A 70 2.12 -13.59 -1.41
C ARG A 70 3.25 -12.61 -1.21
N GLU A 71 4.24 -12.69 -2.08
CA GLU A 71 5.29 -11.69 -2.16
C GLU A 71 5.18 -10.93 -3.48
N ILE A 72 5.29 -9.61 -3.37
CA ILE A 72 5.34 -8.64 -4.45
C ILE A 72 6.79 -8.22 -4.57
N ASP A 73 7.43 -8.50 -5.69
CA ASP A 73 8.80 -8.10 -5.96
C ASP A 73 8.81 -6.78 -6.73
N LEU A 74 9.48 -5.75 -6.20
CA LEU A 74 9.54 -4.43 -6.84
C LEU A 74 10.45 -4.40 -8.08
N ARG A 75 11.25 -5.45 -8.28
CA ARG A 75 12.09 -5.62 -9.47
C ARG A 75 11.27 -5.99 -10.70
N ASP A 76 10.06 -6.52 -10.50
CA ASP A 76 9.13 -6.78 -11.60
C ASP A 76 8.65 -5.48 -12.22
N ARG A 77 8.61 -5.45 -13.56
CA ARG A 77 8.21 -4.27 -14.33
C ARG A 77 6.81 -3.74 -13.92
N LEU A 78 5.88 -4.63 -13.58
CA LEU A 78 4.52 -4.26 -13.18
C LEU A 78 4.49 -3.56 -11.81
N ASN A 79 5.42 -3.92 -10.92
CA ASN A 79 5.48 -3.42 -9.54
C ASN A 79 6.45 -2.25 -9.37
N ALA A 80 7.20 -1.89 -10.43
CA ALA A 80 8.22 -0.86 -10.36
C ALA A 80 7.67 0.53 -10.00
N SER A 81 6.37 0.76 -10.13
CA SER A 81 5.70 1.98 -9.65
C SER A 81 5.79 2.13 -8.13
N PHE A 82 5.81 1.03 -7.37
CA PHE A 82 5.87 1.04 -5.91
C PHE A 82 7.24 1.48 -5.35
N ALA A 83 8.30 1.38 -6.16
CA ALA A 83 9.66 1.83 -5.83
C ALA A 83 9.99 3.21 -6.40
N SER A 84 9.02 3.89 -7.04
CA SER A 84 9.28 5.18 -7.70
C SER A 84 9.60 6.27 -6.66
N PRO A 85 10.72 7.02 -6.79
CA PRO A 85 11.11 8.04 -5.82
C PRO A 85 10.07 9.13 -5.55
N LYS A 86 9.17 9.39 -6.49
CA LYS A 86 8.10 10.39 -6.33
C LYS A 86 6.99 9.93 -5.38
N SER A 87 6.78 8.61 -5.26
CA SER A 87 5.67 8.04 -4.49
C SER A 87 6.00 6.59 -4.13
N ARG A 88 6.99 6.39 -3.24
CA ARG A 88 7.38 5.04 -2.80
C ARG A 88 6.37 4.54 -1.78
N LEU A 89 5.95 3.28 -1.92
CA LEU A 89 4.99 2.68 -0.98
C LEU A 89 5.54 2.64 0.45
N MET A 90 6.83 2.32 0.61
CA MET A 90 7.46 2.25 1.92
C MET A 90 7.56 3.64 2.58
N ASP A 91 7.86 4.70 1.82
CA ASP A 91 7.87 6.08 2.36
C ASP A 91 6.48 6.48 2.87
N ILE A 92 5.43 6.17 2.10
CA ILE A 92 4.03 6.44 2.50
C ILE A 92 3.67 5.72 3.80
N LEU A 93 4.01 4.44 3.93
CA LEU A 93 3.73 3.66 5.15
C LEU A 93 4.50 4.21 6.34
N MET A 94 5.77 4.57 6.15
CA MET A 94 6.63 5.08 7.22
C MET A 94 6.21 6.48 7.69
N GLU A 95 5.83 7.36 6.76
CA GLU A 95 5.28 8.69 7.06
C GLU A 95 3.99 8.56 7.89
N ALA A 96 3.08 7.68 7.47
CA ALA A 96 1.83 7.41 8.19
C ALA A 96 2.05 6.86 9.61
N ILE A 97 3.01 5.95 9.78
CA ILE A 97 3.36 5.40 11.09
C ILE A 97 3.99 6.49 11.99
N LYS A 98 4.87 7.33 11.44
CA LYS A 98 5.47 8.46 12.16
C LYS A 98 4.43 9.51 12.57
N ALA A 99 3.44 9.75 11.72
CA ALA A 99 2.30 10.63 12.02
C ALA A 99 1.35 10.03 13.07
N GLY A 100 1.45 8.73 13.36
CA GLY A 100 0.53 8.02 14.26
C GLY A 100 -0.83 7.71 13.63
N GLU A 101 -0.98 7.86 12.31
CA GLU A 101 -2.19 7.51 11.57
C GLU A 101 -2.31 6.00 11.33
N LEU A 102 -1.18 5.28 11.39
CA LEU A 102 -1.09 3.87 11.07
C LEU A 102 -0.35 3.10 12.16
N THR A 103 -0.92 1.97 12.57
CA THR A 103 -0.30 1.09 13.57
C THR A 103 0.62 0.06 12.93
N ALA A 104 1.87 -0.01 13.39
CA ALA A 104 2.82 -1.06 13.03
C ALA A 104 2.78 -2.21 14.05
N TYR A 105 2.90 -3.45 13.57
CA TYR A 105 2.89 -4.66 14.39
C TYR A 105 4.22 -5.41 14.27
N ASP A 106 4.66 -5.99 15.39
CA ASP A 106 5.92 -6.72 15.49
C ASP A 106 5.85 -8.03 14.68
N PRO A 107 6.81 -8.29 13.78
CA PRO A 107 6.84 -9.50 12.96
C PRO A 107 7.55 -10.68 13.65
N THR A 108 7.99 -10.52 14.89
CA THR A 108 8.80 -11.53 15.60
C THR A 108 7.94 -12.70 16.05
N PRO A 109 8.30 -13.95 15.70
CA PRO A 109 7.62 -15.14 16.22
C PRO A 109 7.60 -15.19 17.74
N SER A 110 6.43 -15.47 18.30
CA SER A 110 6.21 -15.68 19.74
C SER A 110 5.57 -17.05 19.98
N LYS A 111 5.50 -17.50 21.23
CA LYS A 111 4.88 -18.78 21.60
C LYS A 111 3.43 -18.89 21.11
N ASP A 112 2.69 -17.78 21.16
CA ASP A 112 1.29 -17.68 20.72
C ASP A 112 1.11 -17.24 19.26
N ASP A 113 2.22 -17.04 18.54
CA ASP A 113 2.27 -16.65 17.14
C ASP A 113 3.57 -17.15 16.48
N PRO A 114 3.61 -18.42 16.05
CA PRO A 114 4.80 -19.02 15.47
C PRO A 114 5.30 -18.32 14.19
N ASN A 115 4.45 -17.54 13.51
CA ASN A 115 4.81 -16.86 12.28
C ASN A 115 5.13 -15.37 12.45
N GLY A 116 4.79 -14.79 13.61
CA GLY A 116 4.87 -13.35 13.85
C GLY A 116 3.98 -12.56 12.89
N ASP A 117 2.78 -13.07 12.57
CA ASP A 117 1.88 -12.45 11.60
C ASP A 117 0.45 -12.22 12.16
N SER A 118 0.28 -12.44 13.45
CA SER A 118 -0.91 -12.07 14.21
C SER A 118 -0.71 -10.65 14.73
N PHE A 119 -1.61 -9.74 14.35
CA PHE A 119 -1.60 -8.31 14.69
C PHE A 119 -1.84 -8.04 16.20
N LYS A 120 -1.12 -8.74 17.08
CA LYS A 120 -1.29 -8.74 18.54
C LYS A 120 -0.38 -7.73 19.22
N THR A 121 0.90 -7.70 18.82
CA THR A 121 1.92 -6.85 19.44
C THR A 121 2.15 -5.62 18.59
N THR A 122 1.78 -4.46 19.11
CA THR A 122 2.06 -3.17 18.46
C THR A 122 3.52 -2.77 18.68
N LEU A 123 4.11 -2.15 17.68
CA LEU A 123 5.46 -1.62 17.72
C LEU A 123 5.42 -0.10 17.83
N ASP A 124 6.16 0.45 18.80
CA ASP A 124 6.31 1.90 18.92
C ASP A 124 7.05 2.45 17.69
N PRO A 125 6.61 3.57 17.07
CA PRO A 125 7.28 4.16 15.91
C PRO A 125 8.77 4.39 16.14
N SER A 126 9.17 4.81 17.33
CA SER A 126 10.57 5.07 17.68
C SER A 126 11.39 3.78 17.66
N LYS A 127 10.81 2.69 18.20
CA LYS A 127 11.44 1.37 18.21
C LYS A 127 11.49 0.74 16.81
N LEU A 128 10.48 1.01 15.98
CA LEU A 128 10.50 0.59 14.59
C LEU A 128 11.66 1.24 13.83
N MET A 129 11.87 2.55 13.98
CA MET A 129 12.98 3.24 13.33
C MET A 129 14.32 2.69 13.79
N SER A 130 14.50 2.41 15.09
CA SER A 130 15.75 1.83 15.59
C SER A 130 16.01 0.41 15.08
N ASN A 131 14.95 -0.38 14.91
CA ASN A 131 15.09 -1.74 14.37
C ASN A 131 15.43 -1.75 12.87
N LEU A 132 14.96 -0.73 12.14
CA LEU A 132 15.22 -0.56 10.72
C LEU A 132 16.57 0.11 10.44
N ALA A 133 17.01 1.02 11.30
CA ALA A 133 18.29 1.69 11.17
C ALA A 133 19.43 0.66 11.24
N ASP A 134 20.05 0.40 10.08
CA ASP A 134 21.28 -0.39 10.04
C ASP A 134 22.34 0.38 10.87
N SER A 135 22.89 -0.28 11.87
CA SER A 135 23.87 0.34 12.77
C SER A 135 25.19 0.42 12.02
N VAL A 136 25.48 1.57 11.41
CA VAL A 136 26.74 1.80 10.72
C VAL A 136 27.80 2.07 11.78
N PHE A 137 28.85 1.25 11.79
CA PHE A 137 30.04 1.51 12.57
C PHE A 137 30.80 2.68 11.94
N VAL A 138 30.78 3.85 12.58
CA VAL A 138 31.56 5.01 12.16
C VAL A 138 32.87 4.98 12.93
N PRO A 139 34.01 4.65 12.28
CA PRO A 139 35.31 4.73 12.94
C PRO A 139 35.65 6.22 13.21
N GLU A 140 36.00 6.52 14.45
CA GLU A 140 36.48 7.84 14.86
C GLU A 140 38.01 7.87 14.75
N PHE A 141 38.54 8.86 14.03
CA PHE A 141 39.98 9.04 13.79
C PHE A 141 40.49 10.27 14.54
N ASP A 142 41.71 10.19 15.07
CA ASP A 142 42.41 11.34 15.66
C ASP A 142 42.92 12.31 14.58
N ALA A 143 43.49 13.45 14.99
CA ALA A 143 44.05 14.45 14.07
C ALA A 143 45.30 13.91 13.31
N GLU A 144 45.85 12.79 13.74
CA GLU A 144 47.00 12.08 13.18
C GLU A 144 46.60 10.89 12.27
N GLY A 145 45.30 10.64 12.07
CA GLY A 145 44.75 9.61 11.18
C GLY A 145 44.67 8.19 11.76
N ASN A 146 44.89 7.99 13.07
CA ASN A 146 44.75 6.70 13.73
C ASN A 146 43.34 6.50 14.28
N GLN A 147 42.82 5.27 14.19
CA GLN A 147 41.48 4.93 14.69
C GLN A 147 41.49 4.84 16.23
N ILE A 148 40.93 5.86 16.89
CA ILE A 148 40.87 5.99 18.37
C ILE A 148 39.58 5.38 18.97
N GLY A 149 38.61 5.06 18.12
CA GLY A 149 37.37 4.40 18.53
C GLY A 149 36.41 4.22 17.37
N GLY A 150 35.17 3.87 17.67
CA GLY A 150 34.08 3.97 16.73
C GLY A 150 32.76 4.00 17.46
N SER A 151 31.89 4.91 17.07
CA SER A 151 30.51 4.97 17.54
C SER A 151 29.63 4.20 16.55
N PHE A 152 28.76 3.34 17.08
CA PHE A 152 27.65 2.83 16.28
C PHE A 152 26.65 3.98 16.17
N GLN A 153 26.61 4.62 15.00
CA GLN A 153 25.57 5.58 14.69
C GLN A 153 24.45 4.84 14.00
N SER A 154 23.22 4.99 14.50
CA SER A 154 22.03 4.56 13.76
C SER A 154 21.98 5.37 12.48
N GLY A 155 22.30 4.75 11.34
CA GLY A 155 22.13 5.40 10.05
C GLY A 155 20.65 5.70 9.82
N GLU A 156 20.35 6.75 9.05
CA GLU A 156 18.99 6.92 8.54
C GLU A 156 18.64 5.72 7.65
N PHE A 157 17.52 5.06 7.94
CA PHE A 157 17.09 3.91 7.15
C PHE A 157 16.82 4.33 5.71
N ASN A 158 17.56 3.77 4.77
CA ASN A 158 17.30 4.00 3.36
C ASN A 158 16.10 3.16 2.90
N THR A 159 14.97 3.84 2.67
CA THR A 159 13.75 3.24 2.14
C THR A 159 13.97 2.52 0.79
N ASP A 160 14.96 2.92 -0.01
CA ASP A 160 15.27 2.26 -1.31
C ASP A 160 15.74 0.82 -1.16
N SER A 161 16.21 0.42 0.03
CA SER A 161 16.66 -0.95 0.28
C SER A 161 15.51 -1.97 0.31
N VAL A 162 14.26 -1.53 0.44
CA VAL A 162 13.09 -2.41 0.47
C VAL A 162 12.70 -2.80 -0.95
N LEU A 163 13.02 -4.03 -1.33
CA LEU A 163 12.78 -4.56 -2.68
C LEU A 163 11.56 -5.47 -2.78
N LYS A 164 10.98 -5.91 -1.66
CA LYS A 164 9.85 -6.83 -1.65
C LYS A 164 8.84 -6.47 -0.58
N PHE A 165 7.58 -6.74 -0.87
CA PHE A 165 6.49 -6.69 0.10
C PHE A 165 5.85 -8.06 0.22
N ARG A 166 5.47 -8.45 1.43
CA ARG A 166 4.63 -9.62 1.68
C ARG A 166 3.22 -9.16 2.01
N ILE A 167 2.23 -9.73 1.33
CA ILE A 167 0.83 -9.52 1.60
C ILE A 167 0.21 -10.79 2.19
N LYS A 168 -0.69 -10.60 3.14
CA LYS A 168 -1.50 -11.66 3.77
C LYS A 168 -2.94 -11.45 3.33
N GLU A 169 -3.51 -12.41 2.62
CA GLU A 169 -4.84 -12.33 2.04
C GLU A 169 -5.71 -13.55 2.38
N ASP A 170 -7.01 -13.33 2.58
CA ASP A 170 -8.02 -14.36 2.71
C ASP A 170 -8.84 -14.44 1.43
N TRP A 171 -8.82 -15.61 0.78
CA TRP A 171 -9.71 -15.95 -0.32
C TRP A 171 -11.00 -16.49 0.24
N ILE A 172 -12.11 -15.78 0.01
CA ILE A 172 -13.40 -16.09 0.62
C ILE A 172 -14.43 -16.26 -0.49
N PHE A 173 -15.20 -17.35 -0.42
CA PHE A 173 -16.40 -17.52 -1.23
C PHE A 173 -17.64 -17.19 -0.39
N ASP A 174 -18.31 -16.10 -0.77
CA ASP A 174 -19.57 -15.67 -0.19
C ASP A 174 -20.72 -16.29 -0.98
N LYS A 175 -21.49 -17.18 -0.34
CA LYS A 175 -22.65 -17.83 -0.94
C LYS A 175 -23.75 -16.83 -1.32
N GLN A 176 -24.00 -15.83 -0.48
CA GLN A 176 -25.10 -14.88 -0.68
C GLN A 176 -24.87 -14.05 -1.94
N ARG A 177 -23.62 -13.62 -2.17
CA ARG A 177 -23.23 -12.87 -3.37
C ARG A 177 -22.82 -13.76 -4.53
N SER A 178 -22.54 -15.04 -4.27
CA SER A 178 -21.91 -15.96 -5.23
C SER A 178 -20.63 -15.36 -5.81
N VAL A 179 -19.80 -14.74 -4.96
CA VAL A 179 -18.55 -14.10 -5.36
C VAL A 179 -17.39 -14.74 -4.61
N PHE A 180 -16.36 -15.14 -5.35
CA PHE A 180 -15.06 -15.51 -4.80
C PHE A 180 -14.13 -14.31 -4.91
N GLU A 181 -13.76 -13.71 -3.78
CA GLU A 181 -12.92 -12.52 -3.76
C GLU A 181 -11.77 -12.64 -2.75
N PRO A 182 -10.56 -12.20 -3.11
CA PRO A 182 -9.46 -12.08 -2.17
C PRO A 182 -9.58 -10.80 -1.34
N ARG A 183 -9.44 -10.91 -0.02
CA ARG A 183 -9.41 -9.79 0.92
C ARG A 183 -8.03 -9.68 1.54
N ILE A 184 -7.33 -8.57 1.27
CA ILE A 184 -6.03 -8.29 1.87
C ILE A 184 -6.24 -7.89 3.33
N ILE A 185 -5.56 -8.58 4.24
CA ILE A 185 -5.61 -8.38 5.68
C ILE A 185 -4.41 -7.57 6.15
N GLY A 186 -3.24 -7.83 5.59
CA GLY A 186 -2.03 -7.12 5.99
C GLY A 186 -0.98 -7.04 4.89
N ILE A 187 -0.13 -6.05 5.04
CA ILE A 187 1.04 -5.80 4.20
C ILE A 187 2.27 -5.65 5.10
N ALA A 188 3.39 -6.21 4.67
CA ALA A 188 4.66 -6.13 5.37
C ALA A 188 5.80 -5.83 4.38
N PRO A 189 6.58 -4.76 4.57
CA PRO A 189 7.84 -4.59 3.85
C PRO A 189 8.83 -5.67 4.28
N LEU A 190 9.54 -6.25 3.31
CA LEU A 190 10.60 -7.22 3.55
C LEU A 190 11.96 -6.54 3.46
N VAL A 191 12.78 -6.73 4.49
CA VAL A 191 14.18 -6.28 4.54
C VAL A 191 15.10 -7.49 4.42
N SER A 192 16.15 -7.35 3.61
CA SER A 192 17.22 -8.34 3.54
C SER A 192 18.37 -7.88 4.43
N VAL A 193 18.66 -8.65 5.48
CA VAL A 193 19.83 -8.40 6.32
C VAL A 193 21.05 -9.01 5.63
N LYS A 194 22.11 -8.21 5.45
CA LYS A 194 23.40 -8.70 4.97
C LYS A 194 24.25 -9.10 6.16
N ALA A 195 24.41 -10.41 6.38
CA ALA A 195 25.33 -10.91 7.40
C ALA A 195 26.59 -11.46 6.71
N ALA A 196 27.75 -10.84 6.96
CA ALA A 196 29.07 -11.32 6.54
C ALA A 196 29.13 -11.81 5.07
N ASP A 197 28.63 -10.98 4.14
CA ASP A 197 28.62 -11.23 2.68
C ASP A 197 27.64 -12.31 2.16
N VAL A 198 26.84 -12.92 3.04
CA VAL A 198 25.72 -13.80 2.66
C VAL A 198 24.40 -13.03 2.78
N TYR A 199 23.61 -13.03 1.71
CA TYR A 199 22.26 -12.50 1.72
C TYR A 199 21.32 -13.50 2.41
N LEU A 200 20.76 -13.12 3.56
CA LEU A 200 19.71 -13.92 4.20
C LEU A 200 18.38 -13.77 3.45
N ASP A 201 17.52 -14.77 3.60
CA ASP A 201 16.12 -14.73 3.16
C ASP A 201 15.45 -13.45 3.71
N PRO A 202 14.81 -12.64 2.85
CA PRO A 202 14.12 -11.43 3.28
C PRO A 202 13.08 -11.71 4.35
N GLN A 203 13.15 -10.97 5.45
CA GLN A 203 12.22 -11.07 6.58
C GLN A 203 11.30 -9.85 6.65
N PRO A 204 10.05 -10.01 7.12
CA PRO A 204 9.16 -8.88 7.36
C PRO A 204 9.76 -7.97 8.43
N ALA A 205 9.77 -6.67 8.17
CA ALA A 205 10.22 -5.66 9.13
C ALA A 205 9.12 -5.30 10.14
N PHE A 206 7.88 -5.19 9.66
CA PHE A 206 6.68 -5.00 10.47
C PHE A 206 5.45 -5.37 9.65
N TRP A 207 4.35 -5.66 10.33
CA TRP A 207 3.05 -5.84 9.72
C TRP A 207 2.21 -4.58 9.86
N VAL A 208 1.45 -4.27 8.82
CA VAL A 208 0.43 -3.22 8.83
C VAL A 208 -0.91 -3.86 8.54
N TYR A 209 -1.93 -3.49 9.32
CA TYR A 209 -3.29 -3.91 9.04
C TYR A 209 -3.83 -3.19 7.80
N PHE A 210 -4.09 -3.94 6.73
CA PHE A 210 -4.37 -3.37 5.43
C PHE A 210 -5.66 -2.54 5.41
N PRO A 211 -6.79 -2.96 6.02
CA PRO A 211 -8.01 -2.13 6.06
C PRO A 211 -7.82 -0.75 6.66
N GLU A 212 -6.92 -0.59 7.64
CA GLU A 212 -6.53 0.71 8.20
C GLU A 212 -5.71 1.51 7.18
N ALA A 213 -4.70 0.87 6.58
CA ALA A 213 -3.85 1.48 5.56
C ALA A 213 -4.63 2.01 4.35
N ARG A 214 -5.77 1.39 3.98
CA ARG A 214 -6.62 1.83 2.85
C ARG A 214 -7.01 3.30 2.97
N HIS A 215 -7.27 3.80 4.19
CA HIS A 215 -7.68 5.19 4.42
C HIS A 215 -6.61 6.21 4.04
N ILE A 216 -5.35 5.78 4.05
CA ILE A 216 -4.20 6.60 3.68
C ILE A 216 -3.88 6.37 2.20
N LEU A 217 -3.84 5.11 1.77
CA LEU A 217 -3.49 4.70 0.40
C LEU A 217 -4.48 5.21 -0.66
N VAL A 218 -5.73 5.49 -0.30
CA VAL A 218 -6.73 6.02 -1.24
C VAL A 218 -6.39 7.44 -1.73
N ASN A 219 -5.68 8.22 -0.91
CA ASN A 219 -5.29 9.61 -1.21
C ASN A 219 -3.88 9.72 -1.80
N LYS A 220 -3.18 8.61 -1.99
CA LYS A 220 -1.81 8.59 -2.51
C LYS A 220 -1.80 8.04 -3.94
N GLU A 221 -1.34 8.87 -4.89
CA GLU A 221 -1.25 8.52 -6.31
C GLU A 221 -0.10 7.55 -6.58
N VAL A 222 -0.36 6.58 -7.45
CA VAL A 222 0.67 5.67 -7.97
C VAL A 222 1.27 6.26 -9.23
N VAL A 223 2.60 6.33 -9.29
CA VAL A 223 3.32 6.87 -10.44
C VAL A 223 3.26 5.88 -11.59
N ASN A 224 2.83 6.34 -12.77
CA ASN A 224 2.92 5.56 -13.99
C ASN A 224 4.05 6.10 -14.88
N ARG A 225 4.88 5.18 -15.42
CA ARG A 225 6.00 5.52 -16.31
C ARG A 225 5.56 6.13 -17.64
N ASN A 226 4.38 5.78 -18.13
CA ASN A 226 3.94 6.15 -19.48
C ASN A 226 3.06 7.40 -19.50
N ASN A 227 2.35 7.68 -18.41
CA ASN A 227 1.42 8.80 -18.35
C ASN A 227 1.31 9.31 -16.92
N ASP A 228 1.74 10.54 -16.69
CA ASP A 228 1.60 11.18 -15.39
C ASP A 228 0.15 11.57 -15.08
N ALA A 229 -0.79 11.55 -16.03
CA ALA A 229 -2.21 11.84 -15.78
C ALA A 229 -2.99 10.65 -15.18
N THR A 230 -2.32 9.60 -14.69
CA THR A 230 -3.00 8.43 -14.15
C THR A 230 -3.66 8.72 -12.81
N GLY A 231 -4.99 8.86 -12.79
CA GLY A 231 -5.79 9.00 -11.58
C GLY A 231 -5.90 7.76 -10.68
N LEU A 232 -4.93 6.84 -10.67
CA LEU A 232 -4.98 5.62 -9.84
C LEU A 232 -4.30 5.84 -8.49
N SER A 233 -5.01 5.53 -7.41
CA SER A 233 -4.44 5.52 -6.06
C SER A 233 -3.82 4.16 -5.73
N TYR A 234 -3.04 4.11 -4.65
CA TYR A 234 -2.51 2.83 -4.14
C TYR A 234 -3.65 1.88 -3.72
N ASP A 235 -4.74 2.40 -3.14
CA ASP A 235 -5.92 1.59 -2.82
C ASP A 235 -6.53 0.95 -4.08
N ASP A 236 -6.64 1.71 -5.18
CA ASP A 236 -7.15 1.20 -6.45
C ASP A 236 -6.27 0.08 -7.00
N VAL A 237 -4.94 0.23 -6.93
CA VAL A 237 -3.99 -0.76 -7.43
C VAL A 237 -4.08 -2.07 -6.67
N PHE A 238 -4.18 -2.03 -5.34
CA PHE A 238 -4.34 -3.23 -4.53
C PHE A 238 -5.72 -3.87 -4.68
N THR A 239 -6.78 -3.06 -4.70
CA THR A 239 -8.16 -3.54 -4.85
C THR A 239 -8.40 -4.19 -6.22
N LYS A 240 -7.86 -3.59 -7.29
CA LYS A 240 -7.93 -4.14 -8.66
C LYS A 240 -6.85 -5.19 -8.94
N ARG A 241 -5.97 -5.47 -7.97
CA ARG A 241 -4.86 -6.43 -8.08
C ARG A 241 -3.92 -6.16 -9.27
N ILE A 242 -3.61 -4.90 -9.53
CA ILE A 242 -2.68 -4.48 -10.59
C ILE A 242 -1.24 -4.60 -10.07
N PHE A 243 -0.83 -5.83 -9.74
CA PHE A 243 0.52 -6.13 -9.26
C PHE A 243 0.90 -7.58 -9.61
N ALA A 244 2.19 -7.80 -9.85
CA ALA A 244 2.76 -9.13 -10.00
C ALA A 244 3.10 -9.70 -8.62
N SER A 245 2.78 -10.97 -8.38
CA SER A 245 3.09 -11.63 -7.11
C SER A 245 3.23 -13.14 -7.28
N TYR A 246 3.97 -13.75 -6.36
CA TYR A 246 4.05 -15.21 -6.21
C TYR A 246 3.62 -15.62 -4.80
N ILE A 247 3.08 -16.82 -4.67
CA ILE A 247 2.61 -17.37 -3.39
C ILE A 247 3.81 -17.95 -2.65
N VAL A 248 3.93 -17.66 -1.35
CA VAL A 248 5.01 -18.20 -0.50
C VAL A 248 4.50 -19.13 0.59
N LYS A 249 3.23 -18.99 0.96
CA LYS A 249 2.56 -19.83 1.95
C LYS A 249 1.08 -19.91 1.61
N GLN A 250 0.51 -21.08 1.83
CA GLN A 250 -0.93 -21.27 1.91
C GLN A 250 -1.27 -21.84 3.28
N SER A 251 -2.48 -21.58 3.76
CA SER A 251 -2.99 -22.21 4.97
C SER A 251 -3.00 -23.74 4.80
N ASN A 252 -2.28 -24.42 5.69
CA ASN A 252 -2.15 -25.87 5.73
C ASN A 252 -2.16 -26.36 7.19
N PRO A 253 -2.50 -27.64 7.42
CA PRO A 253 -2.55 -28.20 8.78
C PRO A 253 -1.21 -28.14 9.54
N GLU A 254 -0.10 -28.25 8.80
CA GLU A 254 1.27 -28.28 9.36
C GLU A 254 1.90 -26.88 9.47
N ASP A 255 1.19 -25.83 9.04
CA ASP A 255 1.65 -24.44 9.05
C ASP A 255 2.95 -24.15 8.27
N LEU A 256 3.35 -25.07 7.39
CA LEU A 256 4.60 -24.99 6.61
C LEU A 256 4.52 -23.94 5.49
N ARG A 257 5.64 -23.26 5.24
CA ARG A 257 5.84 -22.41 4.06
C ARG A 257 6.30 -23.27 2.89
N ILE A 258 6.13 -22.78 1.66
CA ILE A 258 6.58 -23.50 0.46
C ILE A 258 8.09 -23.79 0.53
N LYS A 259 8.86 -22.86 1.10
CA LYS A 259 10.30 -23.01 1.25
C LYS A 259 10.73 -24.11 2.21
N ASP A 260 9.84 -24.60 3.08
CA ASP A 260 10.17 -25.59 4.11
C ASP A 260 10.11 -27.02 3.56
N TYR A 261 9.43 -27.24 2.43
CA TYR A 261 9.30 -28.56 1.80
C TYR A 261 9.63 -28.61 0.30
N LYS A 262 9.87 -27.46 -0.36
CA LYS A 262 10.36 -27.37 -1.74
C LYS A 262 11.61 -26.50 -1.83
N GLU A 263 12.52 -26.87 -2.72
CA GLU A 263 13.79 -26.17 -2.94
C GLU A 263 13.95 -25.67 -4.38
N GLY A 264 14.77 -24.63 -4.56
CA GLY A 264 15.10 -24.09 -5.88
C GLY A 264 13.88 -23.70 -6.74
N ILE A 265 13.86 -24.19 -7.98
CA ILE A 265 12.83 -23.89 -8.99
C ILE A 265 11.47 -24.49 -8.57
N ASP A 266 11.46 -25.58 -7.80
CA ASP A 266 10.23 -26.23 -7.38
C ASP A 266 9.36 -25.32 -6.50
N LYS A 267 9.95 -24.34 -5.81
CA LYS A 267 9.19 -23.31 -5.08
C LYS A 267 8.28 -22.51 -6.01
N LEU A 268 8.77 -22.18 -7.20
CA LEU A 268 8.01 -21.42 -8.18
C LEU A 268 6.91 -22.26 -8.81
N TYR A 269 7.20 -23.53 -9.14
CA TYR A 269 6.18 -24.45 -9.63
C TYR A 269 5.08 -24.71 -8.60
N GLU A 270 5.44 -24.86 -7.33
CA GLU A 270 4.46 -25.03 -6.26
C GLU A 270 3.62 -23.76 -6.04
N SER A 271 4.24 -22.57 -6.13
CA SER A 271 3.52 -21.29 -6.12
C SER A 271 2.49 -21.22 -7.26
N GLU A 272 2.89 -21.54 -8.49
CA GLU A 272 1.97 -21.54 -9.63
C GLU A 272 0.89 -22.63 -9.52
N ARG A 273 1.22 -23.81 -8.98
CA ARG A 273 0.24 -24.87 -8.71
C ARG A 273 -0.84 -24.41 -7.73
N ILE A 274 -0.46 -23.75 -6.64
CA ILE A 274 -1.42 -23.22 -5.65
C ILE A 274 -2.28 -22.11 -6.27
N LYS A 275 -1.65 -21.22 -7.05
CA LYS A 275 -2.36 -20.16 -7.76
C LYS A 275 -3.37 -20.72 -8.77
N GLN A 276 -2.98 -21.73 -9.54
CA GLN A 276 -3.86 -22.43 -10.47
C GLN A 276 -5.01 -23.09 -9.73
N ALA A 277 -4.75 -23.79 -8.62
CA ALA A 277 -5.80 -24.43 -7.82
C ALA A 277 -6.85 -23.43 -7.28
N LEU A 278 -6.45 -22.19 -6.95
CA LEU A 278 -7.39 -21.14 -6.56
C LEU A 278 -8.23 -20.66 -7.75
N MET A 279 -7.64 -20.55 -8.94
CA MET A 279 -8.34 -20.16 -10.17
C MET A 279 -9.27 -21.26 -10.67
N ASP A 280 -8.85 -22.52 -10.58
CA ASP A 280 -9.67 -23.67 -10.92
C ASP A 280 -10.88 -23.75 -9.98
N TYR A 281 -10.67 -23.55 -8.68
CA TYR A 281 -11.78 -23.46 -7.72
C TYR A 281 -12.75 -22.33 -8.08
N GLU A 282 -12.25 -21.16 -8.48
CA GLU A 282 -13.09 -20.08 -8.97
C GLU A 282 -13.88 -20.52 -10.21
N HIS A 283 -13.22 -21.12 -11.20
CA HIS A 283 -13.84 -21.55 -12.45
C HIS A 283 -14.91 -22.62 -12.24
N ASP A 284 -14.64 -23.60 -11.38
CA ASP A 284 -15.54 -24.71 -11.08
C ASP A 284 -16.85 -24.25 -10.40
N LEU A 285 -16.83 -23.11 -9.69
CA LEU A 285 -18.04 -22.49 -9.14
C LEU A 285 -18.99 -21.94 -10.22
N TRP A 286 -18.48 -21.73 -11.45
CA TRP A 286 -19.22 -21.17 -12.59
C TRP A 286 -19.47 -22.17 -13.72
N SER A 287 -18.72 -23.28 -13.77
CA SER A 287 -18.96 -24.35 -14.73
C SER A 287 -20.14 -25.21 -14.27
N TYR A 288 -21.24 -25.16 -15.02
CA TYR A 288 -22.41 -26.02 -14.87
C TYR A 288 -22.55 -26.94 -16.08
#